data_AF-A0A7S4MIE0-F1
#
_entry.id   AF-A0A7S4MIE0-F1
#
_cell.length_a   1.000
_cell.length_b   1.000
_cell.length_c   1.000
_cell.angle_alpha   90.00
_cell.angle_beta   90.00
_cell.angle_gamma   90.00
#
_symmetry.space_group_name_H-M   'P 1'
#
loop_
_entity.id
_entity.type
_entity.pdbx_description
1 polymer ?
#
loop_
_entity_poly.entity_id
_entity_poly.type
_entity_poly.pdbx_seq_one_letter_code
_entity_poly.pdbx_strand_id
1 'polypeptide(L)'
;RPDRADMAMEAPGVSRLRLVPDQPVEGCELSPDVFLLNGVPTSSCRLEYHWYRSTEKMACSWCGKTPVTMQRLTDNAYYCSVNCFFAAWPGHAAQHRTGLTQRGPRADGAAPIEDWNCIEGQPNQQPEQKWVEVCDTQNYTPSADDVGHMLKLACIPFSADGKRGVAKTLKTNYVIAPPPPPPPPPPPCSPP
;
A
#
# COMPACT_ATOMS: atom_id res chain seq x y z
N ARG A 1 36.18 23.66 31.20
CA ARG A 1 35.62 23.76 29.84
C ARG A 1 35.85 22.41 29.19
N PRO A 2 34.89 21.45 29.22
CA PRO A 2 35.09 20.21 28.50
C PRO A 2 34.73 20.41 27.03
N ASP A 3 35.44 19.65 26.21
CA ASP A 3 35.51 19.64 24.76
C ASP A 3 34.16 19.60 24.04
N ARG A 4 34.07 20.43 22.99
CA ARG A 4 32.96 20.54 22.05
C ARG A 4 33.24 19.68 20.81
N ALA A 5 33.71 18.46 21.01
CA ALA A 5 34.10 17.54 19.95
C ALA A 5 33.79 16.10 20.39
N ASP A 6 32.51 15.72 20.31
CA ASP A 6 32.01 14.38 19.92
C ASP A 6 30.48 14.34 20.10
N MET A 7 29.75 15.24 19.44
CA MET A 7 28.37 14.89 19.08
C MET A 7 28.49 14.18 17.76
N ALA A 8 28.83 12.89 17.80
CA ALA A 8 28.51 12.00 16.70
C ALA A 8 27.02 12.24 16.39
N MET A 9 26.73 12.98 15.31
CA MET A 9 25.36 13.10 14.81
C MET A 9 24.96 11.69 14.45
N GLU A 10 24.18 11.09 15.34
CA GLU A 10 23.53 9.79 15.12
C GLU A 10 22.90 9.85 13.73
N ALA A 11 23.15 8.82 12.92
CA ALA A 11 22.67 8.82 11.55
C ALA A 11 21.14 9.02 11.55
N PRO A 12 20.60 10.01 10.81
CA PRO A 12 19.19 10.29 10.85
C PRO A 12 18.44 9.04 10.36
N GLY A 13 17.41 8.62 11.08
CA GLY A 13 16.53 7.53 10.67
C GLY A 13 15.12 8.04 10.43
N VAL A 14 14.38 7.35 9.56
CA VAL A 14 12.95 7.64 9.37
C VAL A 14 12.14 6.88 10.42
N SER A 15 11.47 7.61 11.32
CA SER A 15 10.62 7.03 12.36
C SER A 15 9.27 6.57 11.81
N ARG A 16 8.68 7.34 10.89
CA ARG A 16 7.38 7.01 10.26
C ARG A 16 7.35 7.54 8.83
N LEU A 17 6.76 6.74 7.94
CA LEU A 17 6.48 7.10 6.55
C LEU A 17 5.00 6.87 6.31
N ARG A 18 4.29 7.85 5.76
CA ARG A 18 2.84 7.77 5.48
C ARG A 18 2.54 8.28 4.08
N LEU A 19 1.54 7.68 3.45
CA LEU A 19 0.93 8.13 2.20
C LEU A 19 -0.55 8.41 2.44
N VAL A 20 -1.03 9.57 1.99
CA VAL A 20 -2.45 9.94 2.07
C VAL A 20 -2.87 10.43 0.68
N PRO A 21 -3.85 9.78 0.02
CA PRO A 21 -4.59 8.56 0.42
C PRO A 21 -3.77 7.25 0.27
N ASP A 22 -4.17 6.22 1.03
CA ASP A 22 -3.56 4.86 0.97
C ASP A 22 -3.96 4.08 -0.30
N GLN A 23 -5.05 4.50 -0.95
CA GLN A 23 -5.54 3.97 -2.21
C GLN A 23 -5.03 4.84 -3.37
N PRO A 24 -4.01 4.40 -4.13
CA PRO A 24 -3.51 5.14 -5.27
C PRO A 24 -4.46 5.04 -6.47
N VAL A 25 -4.63 6.15 -7.18
CA VAL A 25 -5.47 6.27 -8.37
C VAL A 25 -4.60 6.82 -9.50
N GLU A 26 -4.76 6.27 -10.70
CA GLU A 26 -4.12 6.81 -11.91
C GLU A 26 -4.40 8.31 -12.07
N GLY A 27 -3.36 9.10 -12.34
CA GLY A 27 -3.44 10.55 -12.51
C GLY A 27 -3.53 11.37 -11.22
N CYS A 28 -3.67 10.73 -10.04
CA CYS A 28 -3.67 11.42 -8.75
C CYS A 28 -2.27 11.39 -8.11
N GLU A 29 -1.70 12.56 -7.84
CA GLU A 29 -0.39 12.68 -7.20
C GLU A 29 -0.37 12.09 -5.79
N LEU A 30 0.67 11.29 -5.52
CA LEU A 30 0.98 10.72 -4.22
C LEU A 30 2.09 11.52 -3.55
N SER A 31 1.78 12.06 -2.36
CA SER A 31 2.69 12.89 -1.57
C SER A 31 3.01 12.22 -0.24
N PRO A 32 4.27 11.82 0.01
CA PRO A 32 4.64 11.14 1.24
C PRO A 32 4.91 12.11 2.39
N ASP A 33 4.37 11.78 3.56
CA ASP A 33 4.73 12.42 4.82
C ASP A 33 5.84 11.62 5.51
N VAL A 34 6.98 12.28 5.73
CA VAL A 34 8.17 11.69 6.37
C VAL A 34 8.34 12.27 7.77
N PHE A 35 8.46 11.40 8.75
CA PHE A 35 8.81 11.76 10.13
C PHE A 35 10.16 11.16 10.45
N LEU A 36 11.13 12.00 10.81
CA LEU A 36 12.45 11.54 11.23
C LEU A 36 12.44 11.11 12.71
N LEU A 37 13.47 10.37 13.12
CA LEU A 37 13.74 10.07 14.52
C LEU A 37 14.04 11.36 15.29
N ASN A 38 13.75 11.34 16.58
CA ASN A 38 14.09 12.41 17.52
C ASN A 38 13.46 13.79 17.19
N GLY A 39 12.40 13.82 16.39
CA GLY A 39 11.68 15.06 16.04
C GLY A 39 12.46 16.01 15.14
N VAL A 40 13.53 15.53 14.51
CA VAL A 40 14.36 16.31 13.58
C VAL A 40 13.52 16.74 12.38
N PRO A 41 13.53 18.04 11.99
CA PRO A 41 12.76 18.49 10.83
C PRO A 41 13.35 17.92 9.54
N THR A 42 12.50 17.54 8.58
CA THR A 42 12.93 16.98 7.29
C THR A 42 13.83 17.91 6.49
N SER A 43 13.73 19.22 6.70
CA SER A 43 14.58 20.25 6.08
C SER A 43 16.05 20.22 6.55
N SER A 44 16.34 19.56 7.66
CA SER A 44 17.71 19.48 8.22
C SER A 44 18.50 18.26 7.73
N CYS A 45 17.88 17.40 6.93
CA CYS A 45 18.51 16.21 6.36
C CYS A 45 18.17 16.12 4.87
N ARG A 46 19.09 15.58 4.08
CA ARG A 46 18.80 15.28 2.68
C ARG A 46 18.03 13.96 2.62
N LEU A 47 16.90 13.94 1.92
CA LEU A 47 16.07 12.74 1.73
C LEU A 47 16.12 12.31 0.27
N GLU A 48 16.41 11.04 0.02
CA GLU A 48 16.25 10.42 -1.31
C GLU A 48 14.99 9.55 -1.28
N TYR A 49 14.23 9.64 -2.37
CA TYR A 49 12.99 8.91 -2.56
C TYR A 49 13.17 7.96 -3.73
N HIS A 50 12.69 6.73 -3.60
CA HIS A 50 12.70 5.76 -4.69
C HIS A 50 11.34 5.07 -4.74
N TRP A 51 10.66 5.24 -5.87
CA TRP A 51 9.40 4.61 -6.18
C TRP A 51 9.63 3.35 -6.98
N TYR A 52 8.93 2.29 -6.60
CA TYR A 52 8.96 1.01 -7.26
C TYR A 52 7.55 0.55 -7.58
N ARG A 53 7.39 -0.12 -8.72
CA ARG A 53 6.18 -0.79 -9.15
C ARG A 53 6.37 -2.30 -9.06
N SER A 54 5.36 -3.05 -8.61
CA SER A 54 5.38 -4.52 -8.67
C SER A 54 5.44 -5.00 -10.13
N THR A 55 6.12 -6.09 -10.43
CA THR A 55 6.08 -6.68 -11.78
C THR A 55 4.79 -7.46 -12.04
N GLU A 56 4.17 -7.93 -10.96
CA GLU A 56 2.95 -8.71 -11.01
C GLU A 56 1.76 -7.78 -10.88
N LYS A 57 0.80 -7.96 -11.80
CA LYS A 57 -0.51 -7.31 -11.75
C LYS A 57 -1.42 -8.04 -10.79
N MET A 58 -2.31 -7.29 -10.15
CA MET A 58 -3.43 -7.82 -9.39
C MET A 58 -4.21 -8.83 -10.21
N ALA A 59 -4.42 -10.01 -9.63
CA ALA A 59 -5.22 -11.07 -10.20
C ALA A 59 -6.58 -11.16 -9.50
N CYS A 60 -7.59 -11.59 -10.24
CA CYS A 60 -8.91 -11.80 -9.69
C CYS A 60 -8.86 -12.85 -8.57
N SER A 61 -9.38 -12.52 -7.39
CA SER A 61 -9.41 -13.40 -6.21
C SER A 61 -10.24 -14.67 -6.42
N TRP A 62 -11.10 -14.71 -7.45
CA TRP A 62 -11.92 -15.87 -7.78
C TRP A 62 -11.34 -16.74 -8.91
N CYS A 63 -10.93 -16.13 -10.02
CA CYS A 63 -10.51 -16.88 -11.23
C CYS A 63 -9.04 -16.69 -11.63
N GLY A 64 -8.28 -15.86 -10.91
CA GLY A 64 -6.87 -15.59 -11.18
C GLY A 64 -6.58 -14.74 -12.43
N LYS A 65 -7.60 -14.29 -13.16
CA LYS A 65 -7.44 -13.51 -14.39
C LYS A 65 -7.06 -12.05 -14.13
N THR A 66 -6.35 -11.47 -15.09
CA THR A 66 -6.01 -10.05 -15.19
C THR A 66 -6.56 -9.49 -16.52
N PRO A 67 -6.89 -8.19 -16.63
CA PRO A 67 -6.95 -7.20 -15.57
C PRO A 67 -8.19 -7.37 -14.68
N VAL A 68 -8.12 -6.90 -13.45
CA VAL A 68 -9.32 -6.76 -12.59
C VAL A 68 -9.88 -5.36 -12.73
N THR A 69 -11.19 -5.22 -12.57
CA THR A 69 -11.93 -3.96 -12.80
C THR A 69 -12.73 -3.53 -11.58
N MET A 70 -12.81 -4.37 -10.55
CA MET A 70 -13.59 -4.11 -9.34
C MET A 70 -12.80 -4.48 -8.10
N GLN A 71 -12.90 -3.65 -7.06
CA GLN A 71 -12.33 -3.87 -5.73
C GLN A 71 -13.44 -3.88 -4.69
N ARG A 72 -13.37 -4.82 -3.76
CA ARG A 72 -14.11 -4.79 -2.51
C ARG A 72 -13.26 -4.11 -1.45
N LEU A 73 -13.73 -2.98 -0.94
CA LEU A 73 -12.97 -2.13 0.00
C LEU A 73 -12.80 -2.76 1.39
N THR A 74 -13.62 -3.75 1.77
CA THR A 74 -13.59 -4.32 3.13
C THR A 74 -12.41 -5.25 3.38
N ASP A 75 -11.90 -5.92 2.34
CA ASP A 75 -10.86 -6.94 2.48
C ASP A 75 -9.87 -6.95 1.31
N ASN A 76 -9.83 -5.87 0.52
CA ASN A 76 -8.97 -5.74 -0.64
C ASN A 76 -9.07 -6.94 -1.60
N ALA A 77 -10.25 -7.53 -1.74
CA ALA A 77 -10.52 -8.55 -2.74
C ALA A 77 -10.80 -7.91 -4.10
N TYR A 78 -10.33 -8.53 -5.18
CA TYR A 78 -10.37 -7.96 -6.53
C TYR A 78 -11.03 -8.90 -7.54
N TYR A 79 -11.81 -8.33 -8.46
CA TYR A 79 -12.62 -9.10 -9.38
C TYR A 79 -12.52 -8.55 -10.81
N CYS A 80 -12.38 -9.44 -11.79
CA CYS A 80 -12.35 -9.08 -13.21
C CYS A 80 -13.75 -8.88 -13.81
N SER A 81 -14.81 -9.29 -13.11
CA SER A 81 -16.19 -9.15 -13.57
C SER A 81 -17.16 -9.18 -12.39
N VAL A 82 -18.36 -8.65 -12.64
CA VAL A 82 -19.49 -8.73 -11.71
C VAL A 82 -19.88 -10.19 -11.44
N ASN A 83 -19.71 -11.09 -12.41
CA ASN A 83 -19.96 -12.52 -12.21
C ASN A 83 -19.00 -13.14 -11.19
N CYS A 84 -17.69 -12.83 -11.28
CA CYS A 84 -16.72 -13.29 -10.29
C CYS A 84 -16.98 -12.67 -8.91
N PHE A 85 -17.44 -11.41 -8.88
CA PHE A 85 -17.85 -10.75 -7.64
C PHE A 85 -19.05 -11.45 -6.99
N PHE A 86 -20.12 -11.72 -7.74
CA PHE A 86 -21.29 -12.44 -7.25
C PHE A 86 -20.97 -13.88 -6.84
N ALA A 87 -20.10 -14.57 -7.57
CA ALA A 87 -19.67 -15.92 -7.21
C ALA A 87 -18.94 -15.96 -5.86
N ALA A 88 -18.17 -14.91 -5.55
CA ALA A 88 -17.48 -14.74 -4.26
C ALA A 88 -18.37 -14.13 -3.16
N TRP A 89 -19.56 -13.63 -3.49
CA TRP A 89 -20.46 -12.96 -2.56
C TRP A 89 -20.95 -13.82 -1.39
N PRO A 90 -21.22 -15.13 -1.53
CA PRO A 90 -21.59 -15.96 -0.38
C PRO A 90 -20.56 -15.94 0.76
N GLY A 91 -19.26 -15.82 0.44
CA GLY A 91 -18.19 -15.66 1.43
C GLY A 91 -18.18 -14.29 2.12
N HIS A 92 -18.82 -13.27 1.52
CA HIS A 92 -18.95 -11.93 2.09
C HIS A 92 -19.98 -11.85 3.22
N ALA A 93 -21.12 -12.52 3.07
CA ALA A 93 -22.18 -12.50 4.08
C ALA A 93 -21.70 -13.04 5.44
N ALA A 94 -20.77 -14.01 5.42
CA ALA A 94 -20.09 -14.50 6.61
C ALA A 94 -19.29 -13.40 7.33
N GLN A 95 -18.66 -12.47 6.59
CA GLN A 95 -17.88 -11.36 7.14
C GLN A 95 -18.74 -10.28 7.82
N HIS A 96 -19.97 -10.06 7.34
CA HIS A 96 -20.93 -9.19 8.04
C HIS A 96 -21.38 -9.78 9.38
N ARG A 97 -21.50 -11.10 9.45
CA ARG A 97 -21.93 -11.80 10.67
C ARG A 97 -20.86 -11.77 11.77
N THR A 98 -19.58 -11.73 11.38
CA THR A 98 -18.44 -11.72 12.32
C THR A 98 -18.02 -10.33 12.79
N GLY A 99 -18.67 -9.27 12.30
CA GLY A 99 -18.27 -7.88 12.54
C GLY A 99 -16.98 -7.53 11.81
N LEU A 100 -16.87 -6.29 11.31
CA LEU A 100 -15.75 -5.75 10.53
C LEU A 100 -14.44 -5.57 11.34
N THR A 101 -14.15 -6.47 12.27
CA THR A 101 -12.88 -6.46 12.98
C THR A 101 -11.86 -7.23 12.16
N GLN A 102 -10.88 -6.49 11.70
CA GLN A 102 -9.68 -6.96 11.03
C GLN A 102 -8.97 -8.02 11.89
N ARG A 103 -9.33 -9.29 11.71
CA ARG A 103 -8.53 -10.47 12.08
C ARG A 103 -8.98 -11.62 11.21
N GLY A 104 -8.00 -12.29 10.60
CA GLY A 104 -8.22 -13.45 9.73
C GLY A 104 -9.00 -14.58 10.43
N PRO A 105 -9.41 -15.60 9.65
CA PRO A 105 -10.30 -16.63 10.14
C PRO A 105 -9.67 -17.37 11.31
N ARG A 106 -10.29 -17.31 12.49
CA ARG A 106 -10.10 -18.34 13.52
C ARG A 106 -10.82 -19.58 13.01
N ALA A 107 -10.05 -20.62 12.73
CA ALA A 107 -10.59 -21.95 12.48
C ALA A 107 -11.21 -22.46 13.78
N ASP A 108 -12.53 -22.61 13.81
CA ASP A 108 -13.23 -23.29 14.88
C ASP A 108 -13.05 -24.80 14.69
N GLY A 109 -12.10 -25.34 15.45
CA GLY A 109 -11.81 -26.76 15.58
C GLY A 109 -11.04 -27.00 16.87
N ALA A 110 -11.66 -26.65 18.00
CA ALA A 110 -11.09 -26.86 19.32
C ALA A 110 -10.99 -28.36 19.63
N ALA A 111 -9.80 -28.93 19.43
CA ALA A 111 -9.35 -30.08 20.21
C ALA A 111 -8.70 -29.56 21.52
N PRO A 112 -8.77 -30.32 22.63
CA PRO A 112 -8.36 -29.83 23.95
C PRO A 112 -6.86 -29.52 24.02
N ILE A 113 -6.56 -28.41 24.69
CA ILE A 113 -5.22 -27.88 24.98
C ILE A 113 -4.45 -28.84 25.86
N GLU A 114 -3.35 -29.40 25.36
CA GLU A 114 -2.15 -29.79 26.13
C GLU A 114 -0.93 -29.79 25.19
N ASP A 115 -0.39 -28.61 24.83
CA ASP A 115 1.06 -28.37 24.61
C ASP A 115 1.30 -26.88 24.30
N TRP A 116 2.00 -26.15 25.18
CA TRP A 116 2.19 -24.69 25.10
C TRP A 116 3.39 -24.26 24.24
N ASN A 117 3.87 -25.10 23.30
CA ASN A 117 5.18 -24.90 22.69
C ASN A 117 5.19 -24.67 21.17
N CYS A 118 4.32 -23.80 20.64
CA CYS A 118 4.46 -23.33 19.24
C CYS A 118 3.99 -21.87 19.04
N ILE A 119 4.74 -20.93 19.62
CA ILE A 119 4.74 -19.51 19.21
C ILE A 119 6.12 -19.21 18.61
N GLU A 120 6.45 -19.84 17.49
CA GLU A 120 7.48 -19.34 16.58
C GLU A 120 6.85 -19.13 15.21
N GLY A 121 7.03 -17.91 14.70
CA GLY A 121 6.23 -17.33 13.63
C GLY A 121 6.29 -18.12 12.32
N GLN A 122 5.12 -18.46 11.79
CA GLN A 122 5.02 -18.81 10.38
C GLN A 122 5.30 -17.55 9.54
N PRO A 123 6.25 -17.59 8.59
CA PRO A 123 6.46 -16.49 7.66
C PRO A 123 5.21 -16.37 6.78
N ASN A 124 4.66 -15.17 6.74
CA ASN A 124 3.62 -14.77 5.78
C ASN A 124 4.16 -15.06 4.36
N GLN A 125 3.75 -16.19 3.75
CA GLN A 125 4.15 -16.60 2.41
C GLN A 125 3.43 -15.76 1.35
N GLN A 126 3.61 -14.43 1.39
CA GLN A 126 3.35 -13.64 0.19
C GLN A 126 4.39 -14.04 -0.87
N PRO A 127 3.97 -14.36 -2.10
CA PRO A 127 4.93 -14.64 -3.17
C PRO A 127 5.93 -13.49 -3.24
N GLU A 128 7.21 -13.82 -3.41
CA GLU A 128 8.29 -12.84 -3.44
C GLU A 128 8.05 -11.86 -4.59
N GLN A 129 7.40 -10.74 -4.27
CA GLN A 129 6.97 -9.78 -5.25
C GLN A 129 8.20 -9.05 -5.78
N LYS A 130 8.44 -9.17 -7.08
CA LYS A 130 9.52 -8.43 -7.75
C LYS A 130 9.10 -6.99 -7.96
N TRP A 131 10.06 -6.08 -7.80
CA TRP A 131 9.87 -4.63 -7.86
C TRP A 131 10.78 -4.04 -8.92
N VAL A 132 10.26 -3.09 -9.70
CA VAL A 132 11.01 -2.33 -10.70
C VAL A 132 10.98 -0.87 -10.27
N GLU A 133 12.14 -0.22 -10.23
CA GLU A 133 12.22 1.21 -9.94
C GLU A 133 11.61 2.02 -11.08
N VAL A 134 10.74 2.98 -10.74
CA VAL A 134 9.98 3.78 -11.70
C VAL A 134 10.25 5.28 -11.58
N CYS A 135 10.65 5.76 -10.41
CA CYS A 135 10.91 7.18 -10.17
C CYS A 135 11.78 7.41 -8.93
N ASP A 136 12.52 8.51 -8.89
CA ASP A 136 13.37 8.94 -7.77
C ASP A 136 12.92 10.27 -7.12
N THR A 137 11.73 10.76 -7.51
CA THR A 137 11.17 12.02 -6.99
C THR A 137 10.42 11.82 -5.68
N GLN A 138 10.28 12.90 -4.91
CA GLN A 138 9.47 12.89 -3.69
C GLN A 138 8.00 12.53 -3.96
N ASN A 139 7.39 13.23 -4.91
CA ASN A 139 6.00 13.04 -5.31
C ASN A 139 5.94 12.10 -6.52
N TYR A 140 4.90 11.28 -6.62
CA TYR A 140 4.71 10.38 -7.74
C TYR A 140 3.27 10.35 -8.21
N THR A 141 3.06 10.49 -9.51
CA THR A 141 1.73 10.42 -10.14
C THR A 141 1.64 9.11 -10.91
N PRO A 142 0.81 8.15 -10.46
CA PRO A 142 0.66 6.86 -11.14
C PRO A 142 0.11 7.04 -12.56
N SER A 143 0.69 6.29 -13.50
CA SER A 143 0.31 6.25 -14.91
C SER A 143 -0.61 5.06 -15.22
N ALA A 144 -1.14 5.00 -16.45
CA ALA A 144 -1.95 3.89 -16.94
C ALA A 144 -1.22 2.52 -16.84
N ASP A 145 0.10 2.50 -16.98
CA ASP A 145 0.90 1.27 -16.85
C ASP A 145 0.99 0.77 -15.41
N ASP A 146 0.82 1.67 -14.43
CA ASP A 146 0.84 1.34 -13.01
C ASP A 146 -0.51 0.75 -12.56
N VAL A 147 -1.58 0.90 -13.35
CA VAL A 147 -2.90 0.35 -13.03
C VAL A 147 -2.82 -1.15 -12.81
N GLY A 148 -3.27 -1.55 -11.63
CA GLY A 148 -3.25 -2.91 -11.14
C GLY A 148 -1.90 -3.41 -10.67
N HIS A 149 -0.90 -2.56 -10.49
CA HIS A 149 0.32 -2.88 -9.77
C HIS A 149 0.30 -2.26 -8.37
N MET A 150 1.09 -2.82 -7.46
CA MET A 150 1.37 -2.17 -6.17
C MET A 150 2.52 -1.20 -6.35
N LEU A 151 2.48 -0.09 -5.61
CA LEU A 151 3.59 0.82 -5.50
C LEU A 151 4.29 0.62 -4.16
N LYS A 152 5.60 0.82 -4.17
CA LYS A 152 6.44 0.82 -2.98
C LYS A 152 7.30 2.07 -3.00
N LEU A 153 7.25 2.83 -1.92
CA LEU A 153 8.13 3.96 -1.69
C LEU A 153 9.25 3.53 -0.73
N ALA A 154 10.49 3.83 -1.06
CA ALA A 154 11.61 3.83 -0.14
C ALA A 154 12.09 5.27 0.10
N CYS A 155 12.20 5.66 1.37
CA CYS A 155 12.76 6.95 1.77
C CYS A 155 14.06 6.71 2.54
N ILE A 156 15.13 7.34 2.08
CA ILE A 156 16.49 7.16 2.58
C ILE A 156 16.99 8.51 3.11
N PRO A 157 17.19 8.66 4.43
CA PRO A 157 17.76 9.85 5.01
C PRO A 157 19.29 9.85 4.90
N PHE A 158 19.88 11.01 4.67
CA PHE A 158 21.32 11.23 4.68
C PHE A 158 21.69 12.24 5.76
N SER A 159 22.76 11.93 6.52
CA SER A 159 23.41 12.87 7.43
C SER A 159 24.02 14.04 6.66
N ALA A 160 24.32 15.13 7.38
CA ALA A 160 25.13 16.24 6.85
C ALA A 160 26.48 15.77 6.28
N ASP A 161 27.08 14.72 6.86
CA ASP A 161 28.33 14.11 6.40
C ASP A 161 28.17 13.17 5.19
N GLY A 162 26.97 13.10 4.59
CA GLY A 162 26.67 12.22 3.44
C GLY A 162 26.51 10.74 3.80
N LYS A 163 26.55 10.39 5.10
CA LYS A 163 26.30 9.02 5.55
C LYS A 163 24.84 8.64 5.37
N ARG A 164 24.60 7.47 4.77
CA ARG A 164 23.26 6.90 4.58
C ARG A 164 22.71 6.41 5.93
N GLY A 165 21.57 6.95 6.31
CA GLY A 165 20.82 6.53 7.50
C GLY A 165 19.91 5.33 7.22
N VAL A 166 19.06 5.01 8.19
CA VAL A 166 18.16 3.86 8.10
C VAL A 166 16.99 4.19 7.18
N ALA A 167 16.96 3.51 6.03
CA ALA A 167 15.88 3.63 5.06
C ALA A 167 14.59 3.02 5.58
N LYS A 168 13.45 3.64 5.26
CA LYS A 168 12.13 3.10 5.57
C LYS A 168 11.31 2.97 4.30
N THR A 169 10.60 1.85 4.19
CA THR A 169 9.76 1.55 3.02
C THR A 169 8.30 1.47 3.38
N LEU A 170 7.43 1.91 2.48
CA LEU A 170 5.97 1.81 2.56
C LEU A 170 5.44 1.18 1.27
N LYS A 171 4.49 0.25 1.38
CA LYS A 171 3.78 -0.33 0.24
C LYS A 171 2.36 0.22 0.21
N THR A 172 1.83 0.50 -0.98
CA THR A 172 0.45 0.94 -1.18
C THR A 172 -0.47 -0.24 -1.51
N ASN A 173 -1.79 0.00 -1.54
CA ASN A 173 -2.70 -0.87 -2.28
C ASN A 173 -2.40 -0.84 -3.79
N TYR A 174 -3.05 -1.72 -4.55
CA TYR A 174 -2.96 -1.69 -6.00
C TYR A 174 -3.54 -0.40 -6.58
N VAL A 175 -2.91 0.15 -7.62
CA VAL A 175 -3.38 1.34 -8.34
C VAL A 175 -4.68 1.02 -9.08
N ILE A 176 -5.69 1.87 -8.90
CA ILE A 176 -6.98 1.76 -9.61
C ILE A 176 -7.09 2.82 -10.72
N ALA A 177 -7.82 2.48 -11.77
CA ALA A 177 -8.21 3.44 -12.79
C ALA A 177 -9.27 4.42 -12.23
N PRO A 178 -9.33 5.68 -12.72
CA PRO A 178 -10.37 6.61 -12.36
C PRO A 178 -11.76 6.10 -12.77
N PRO A 179 -12.83 6.49 -12.06
CA PRO A 179 -14.19 6.15 -12.47
C PRO A 179 -14.54 6.78 -13.83
N PRO A 180 -15.38 6.13 -14.65
CA PRO A 180 -15.82 6.71 -15.91
C PRO A 180 -16.60 8.02 -15.67
N PRO A 181 -16.49 9.01 -16.59
CA PRO A 181 -17.25 10.26 -16.47
C PRO A 181 -18.76 10.00 -16.52
N PRO A 182 -19.57 10.83 -15.85
CA PRO A 182 -21.02 10.70 -15.91
C PRO A 182 -21.54 10.86 -17.35
N PRO A 183 -22.61 10.15 -17.72
CA PRO A 183 -23.21 10.30 -19.05
C PRO A 183 -23.71 11.74 -19.25
N PRO A 184 -23.68 12.27 -20.49
CA PRO A 184 -24.20 13.59 -20.78
C PRO A 184 -25.70 13.67 -20.43
N PRO A 185 -26.19 14.84 -19.97
CA PRO A 185 -27.62 15.02 -19.71
C PRO A 185 -28.43 14.76 -20.99
N PRO A 186 -29.65 14.21 -20.88
CA PRO A 186 -30.52 14.03 -22.03
C PRO A 186 -30.79 15.40 -22.71
N PRO A 187 -30.96 15.44 -24.04
CA PRO A 187 -31.30 16.67 -24.73
C PRO A 187 -32.63 17.23 -24.19
N PRO A 188 -32.79 18.56 -24.10
CA PRO A 188 -34.06 19.14 -23.70
C PRO A 188 -35.15 18.68 -24.68
N CYS A 189 -36.28 18.20 -24.14
CA CYS A 189 -37.47 17.90 -24.96
C CYS A 189 -37.80 19.14 -25.80
N SER A 190 -37.78 19.01 -27.12
CA SER A 190 -38.25 20.08 -28.01
C SER A 190 -39.73 20.34 -27.70
N PRO A 191 -40.15 21.60 -27.51
CA PRO A 191 -41.56 21.92 -27.36
C PRO A 191 -42.31 21.58 -28.66
N PRO A 192 -43.61 21.25 -28.56
CA PRO A 192 -44.46 20.89 -29.71
C PRO A 192 -44.68 22.06 -30.68
#